data_AF-A0A1F6PIK5-F1
#
_entry.id   AF-A0A1F6PIK5-F1
#
_cell.length_a   1.000
_cell.length_b   1.000
_cell.length_c   1.000
_cell.angle_alpha   90.00
_cell.angle_beta   90.00
_cell.angle_gamma   90.00
#
_symmetry.space_group_name_H-M   'P 1'
#
loop_
_entity.id
_entity.type
_entity.pdbx_description
1 polymer ?
#
loop_
_entity_poly.entity_id
_entity_poly.type
_entity_poly.pdbx_seq_one_letter_code
_entity_poly.pdbx_strand_id
1 'polypeptide(L)'
;MKKKILFNLILASLVIGFTASAHAATTANQTITGTLNPFMSVSNTNGTTTAVSINQDGSLSANLTPGFSFTSNNKNGASATFNVKVNTSDASQVDGISGSNNGTSGKIVLTNAGILPTSNAVKDGLSDTPTAANNPNVIAYQVSFNIDNANNGKVPAFDQTGSNVTGNVLSKNGSSAVTFNIDKNSVRSNTYSTDDVAGTYQATIYCTSALL
;
A
#
# COMPACT_ATOMS: atom_id res chain seq x y z
N MET A 1 94.97 8.11 -38.87
CA MET A 1 94.23 7.02 -38.19
C MET A 1 93.21 7.60 -37.21
N LYS A 2 91.93 7.62 -37.61
CA LYS A 2 90.73 7.33 -36.79
C LYS A 2 90.34 8.15 -35.54
N LYS A 3 90.64 9.46 -35.41
CA LYS A 3 90.15 10.22 -34.22
C LYS A 3 89.52 11.60 -34.42
N LYS A 4 89.31 12.08 -35.65
CA LYS A 4 88.71 13.42 -35.90
C LYS A 4 87.31 13.44 -36.51
N ILE A 5 86.71 12.28 -36.77
CA ILE A 5 85.33 12.18 -37.27
C ILE A 5 84.32 11.87 -36.15
N LEU A 6 84.79 11.48 -34.95
CA LEU A 6 83.90 11.12 -33.86
C LEU A 6 83.36 12.33 -33.06
N PHE A 7 83.97 13.51 -33.18
CA PHE A 7 83.59 14.69 -32.38
C PHE A 7 82.48 15.54 -33.03
N ASN A 8 82.30 15.44 -34.35
CA ASN A 8 81.16 16.06 -35.05
C ASN A 8 79.93 15.14 -35.12
N LEU A 9 80.02 13.91 -34.62
CA LEU A 9 78.85 13.02 -34.49
C LEU A 9 78.18 13.14 -33.11
N ILE A 10 78.89 13.64 -32.11
CA ILE A 10 78.38 13.80 -30.73
C ILE A 10 77.76 15.20 -30.51
N LEU A 11 78.07 16.18 -31.38
CA LEU A 11 77.45 17.50 -31.34
C LEU A 11 76.16 17.61 -32.18
N ALA A 12 75.83 16.58 -32.96
CA ALA A 12 74.53 16.45 -33.63
C ALA A 12 73.49 15.66 -32.81
N SER A 13 73.90 15.04 -31.69
CA SER A 13 73.00 14.31 -30.79
C SER A 13 72.48 15.16 -29.62
N LEU A 14 72.79 16.46 -29.59
CA LEU A 14 72.41 17.38 -28.51
C LEU A 14 71.43 18.48 -28.95
N VAL A 15 70.56 18.26 -29.94
CA VAL A 15 69.31 19.03 -30.08
C VAL A 15 68.25 18.15 -30.75
N ILE A 16 67.99 16.98 -30.20
CA ILE A 16 66.63 16.44 -30.29
C ILE A 16 66.03 16.65 -28.91
N GLY A 17 65.80 17.94 -28.62
CA GLY A 17 64.74 18.32 -27.71
C GLY A 17 63.45 17.84 -28.33
N PHE A 18 63.13 16.56 -28.12
CA PHE A 18 61.74 16.22 -27.91
C PHE A 18 61.37 16.95 -26.62
N THR A 19 61.02 18.23 -26.76
CA THR A 19 59.87 18.74 -26.03
C THR A 19 58.78 17.75 -26.39
N ALA A 20 58.59 16.73 -25.55
CA ALA A 20 57.28 16.17 -25.41
C ALA A 20 56.46 17.37 -24.94
N SER A 21 55.93 18.15 -25.89
CA SER A 21 54.86 19.07 -25.61
C SER A 21 53.82 18.15 -25.04
N ALA A 22 53.67 18.17 -23.71
CA ALA A 22 52.55 17.54 -23.07
C ALA A 22 51.34 18.23 -23.70
N HIS A 23 50.77 17.60 -24.72
CA HIS A 23 49.59 18.10 -25.38
C HIS A 23 48.52 18.00 -24.32
N ALA A 24 48.15 19.13 -23.73
CA ALA A 24 46.96 19.20 -22.90
C ALA A 24 45.82 18.59 -23.72
N ALA A 25 45.02 17.72 -23.10
CA ALA A 25 43.88 17.13 -23.78
C ALA A 25 43.06 18.26 -24.43
N THR A 26 42.89 18.20 -25.75
CA THR A 26 42.18 19.24 -26.54
C THR A 26 40.67 19.21 -26.32
N THR A 27 40.19 18.28 -25.51
CA THR A 27 38.80 18.09 -25.13
C THR A 27 38.68 17.98 -23.62
N ALA A 28 37.85 18.85 -23.05
CA ALA A 28 37.37 18.73 -21.69
C ALA A 28 35.90 18.30 -21.75
N ASN A 29 35.58 17.19 -21.08
CA ASN A 29 34.21 16.70 -20.97
C ASN A 29 33.73 16.95 -19.54
N GLN A 30 32.47 17.36 -19.40
CA GLN A 30 31.76 17.41 -18.13
C GLN A 30 30.52 16.53 -18.24
N THR A 31 30.24 15.75 -17.21
CA THR A 31 28.99 15.00 -17.09
C THR A 31 28.10 15.73 -16.09
N ILE A 32 26.92 16.13 -16.54
CA ILE A 32 25.85 16.67 -15.68
C ILE A 32 24.89 15.51 -15.38
N THR A 33 24.64 15.25 -14.11
CA THR A 33 23.74 14.16 -13.66
C THR A 33 22.60 14.71 -12.81
N GLY A 34 21.48 14.00 -12.84
CA GLY A 34 20.35 14.17 -11.92
C GLY A 34 19.87 12.80 -11.44
N THR A 35 19.48 12.72 -10.17
CA THR A 35 18.98 11.49 -9.55
C THR A 35 17.47 11.60 -9.31
N LEU A 36 16.70 10.65 -9.85
CA LEU A 36 15.29 10.49 -9.52
C LEU A 36 15.16 9.48 -8.37
N ASN A 37 14.62 9.93 -7.25
CA ASN A 37 14.37 9.04 -6.10
C ASN A 37 13.15 8.12 -6.35
N PRO A 38 13.13 6.93 -5.73
CA PRO A 38 11.94 6.09 -5.71
C PRO A 38 10.75 6.81 -5.06
N PHE A 39 9.55 6.60 -5.58
CA PHE A 39 8.29 7.09 -5.02
C PHE A 39 7.18 6.04 -5.17
N MET A 40 6.17 6.18 -4.31
CA MET A 40 4.88 5.53 -4.42
C MET A 40 3.80 6.55 -4.08
N SER A 41 2.72 6.58 -4.85
CA SER A 41 1.53 7.38 -4.57
C SER A 41 0.31 6.49 -4.41
N VAL A 42 -0.62 6.91 -3.54
CA VAL A 42 -1.90 6.24 -3.27
C VAL A 42 -3.03 7.22 -3.55
N SER A 43 -4.10 6.75 -4.19
CA SER A 43 -5.31 7.53 -4.46
C SER A 43 -6.55 6.63 -4.39
N ASN A 44 -7.74 7.22 -4.26
CA ASN A 44 -8.99 6.45 -4.35
C ASN A 44 -9.26 6.04 -5.81
N THR A 45 -9.84 4.86 -6.00
CA THR A 45 -10.28 4.39 -7.31
C THR A 45 -11.67 4.94 -7.65
N ASN A 46 -11.87 5.41 -8.88
CA ASN A 46 -13.16 5.85 -9.39
C ASN A 46 -14.13 4.68 -9.61
N GLY A 47 -15.45 4.94 -9.61
CA GLY A 47 -16.46 3.93 -9.93
C GLY A 47 -16.63 2.84 -8.86
N THR A 48 -16.20 3.10 -7.63
CA THR A 48 -16.35 2.20 -6.49
C THR A 48 -17.69 2.42 -5.79
N THR A 49 -18.30 1.33 -5.30
CA THR A 49 -19.55 1.41 -4.52
C THR A 49 -19.19 1.55 -3.05
N THR A 50 -19.33 2.75 -2.49
CA THR A 50 -18.95 3.04 -1.08
C THR A 50 -20.13 3.24 -0.15
N ALA A 51 -21.36 3.28 -0.68
CA ALA A 51 -22.58 3.43 0.10
C ALA A 51 -23.72 2.60 -0.51
N VAL A 52 -24.43 1.88 0.35
CA VAL A 52 -25.60 1.04 0.03
C VAL A 52 -26.55 1.07 1.22
N SER A 53 -27.75 0.51 1.07
CA SER A 53 -28.70 0.35 2.17
C SER A 53 -28.53 -1.00 2.84
N ILE A 54 -28.83 -1.09 4.14
CA ILE A 54 -28.96 -2.34 4.89
C ILE A 54 -30.45 -2.72 4.89
N ASN A 55 -30.75 -3.94 4.49
CA ASN A 55 -32.10 -4.50 4.44
C ASN A 55 -32.55 -4.98 5.84
N GLN A 56 -33.83 -5.33 5.97
CA GLN A 56 -34.41 -5.79 7.25
C GLN A 56 -33.85 -7.12 7.76
N ASP A 57 -33.10 -7.86 6.94
CA ASP A 57 -32.40 -9.08 7.30
C ASP A 57 -30.90 -8.86 7.57
N GLY A 58 -30.44 -7.61 7.56
CA GLY A 58 -29.04 -7.22 7.72
C GLY A 58 -28.19 -7.34 6.45
N SER A 59 -28.72 -7.88 5.36
CA SER A 59 -28.02 -7.92 4.06
C SER A 59 -27.85 -6.51 3.47
N LEU A 60 -26.86 -6.32 2.60
CA LEU A 60 -26.68 -5.07 1.87
C LEU A 60 -27.51 -5.09 0.58
N SER A 61 -27.96 -3.92 0.10
CA SER A 61 -28.68 -3.82 -1.17
C SER A 61 -27.80 -4.08 -2.40
N ALA A 62 -26.48 -3.88 -2.28
CA ALA A 62 -25.46 -4.22 -3.27
C ALA A 62 -24.11 -4.47 -2.59
N ASN A 63 -23.14 -5.03 -3.32
CA ASN A 63 -21.78 -5.19 -2.80
C ASN A 63 -21.15 -3.81 -2.60
N LEU A 64 -20.41 -3.62 -1.50
CA LEU A 64 -19.53 -2.48 -1.34
C LEU A 64 -18.16 -2.83 -1.92
N THR A 65 -17.63 -1.95 -2.75
CA THR A 65 -16.38 -2.16 -3.50
C THR A 65 -15.38 -1.00 -3.37
N PRO A 66 -15.08 -0.47 -2.16
CA PRO A 66 -14.11 0.61 -2.01
C PRO A 66 -12.72 0.16 -2.50
N GLY A 67 -11.95 1.08 -3.07
CA GLY A 67 -10.68 0.72 -3.69
C GLY A 67 -9.67 1.86 -3.76
N PHE A 68 -8.41 1.46 -3.89
CA PHE A 68 -7.24 2.34 -3.98
C PHE A 68 -6.42 2.03 -5.23
N SER A 69 -5.89 3.07 -5.85
CA SER A 69 -4.96 3.02 -6.98
C SER A 69 -3.58 3.45 -6.53
N PHE A 70 -2.58 2.72 -7.02
CA PHE A 70 -1.17 2.86 -6.66
C PHE A 70 -0.34 3.14 -7.92
N THR A 71 0.61 4.06 -7.82
CA THR A 71 1.60 4.32 -8.85
C THR A 71 2.99 4.36 -8.22
N SER A 72 3.94 3.63 -8.78
CA SER A 72 5.30 3.51 -8.26
C SER A 72 6.32 3.56 -9.41
N ASN A 73 7.46 4.23 -9.20
CA ASN A 73 8.63 4.11 -10.08
C ASN A 73 9.68 3.11 -9.53
N ASN A 74 9.41 2.49 -8.38
CA ASN A 74 10.35 1.59 -7.72
C ASN A 74 10.29 0.19 -8.34
N LYS A 75 11.32 -0.16 -9.11
CA LYS A 75 11.45 -1.50 -9.74
C LYS A 75 11.66 -2.63 -8.72
N ASN A 76 12.20 -2.31 -7.55
CA ASN A 76 12.43 -3.28 -6.48
C ASN A 76 11.17 -3.52 -5.63
N GLY A 77 10.13 -2.72 -5.86
CA GLY A 77 8.86 -2.79 -5.15
C GLY A 77 8.80 -1.80 -3.98
N ALA A 78 7.60 -1.30 -3.73
CA ALA A 78 7.25 -0.44 -2.62
C ALA A 78 6.02 -1.03 -1.92
N SER A 79 5.85 -0.78 -0.61
CA SER A 79 4.72 -1.25 0.16
C SER A 79 3.74 -0.14 0.50
N ALA A 80 2.46 -0.47 0.46
CA ALA A 80 1.40 0.32 1.09
C ALA A 80 0.61 -0.56 2.06
N THR A 81 0.06 0.09 3.07
CA THR A 81 -0.68 -0.53 4.17
C THR A 81 -2.10 0.04 4.19
N PHE A 82 -3.10 -0.82 4.14
CA PHE A 82 -4.47 -0.42 4.47
C PHE A 82 -4.77 -0.66 5.94
N ASN A 83 -5.71 0.10 6.49
CA ASN A 83 -6.27 -0.07 7.81
C ASN A 83 -7.77 0.22 7.74
N VAL A 84 -8.55 -0.43 8.59
CA VAL A 84 -9.99 -0.20 8.72
C VAL A 84 -10.29 0.15 10.16
N LYS A 85 -10.91 1.31 10.38
CA LYS A 85 -11.28 1.79 11.71
C LYS A 85 -12.76 2.11 11.80
N VAL A 86 -13.30 1.90 12.99
CA VAL A 86 -14.67 2.26 13.38
C VAL A 86 -14.63 3.10 14.64
N ASN A 87 -15.63 3.98 14.81
CA ASN A 87 -15.74 4.83 16.00
C ASN A 87 -16.49 4.07 17.10
N THR A 88 -16.10 4.27 18.36
CA THR A 88 -16.80 3.71 19.52
C THR A 88 -17.07 4.78 20.56
N SER A 89 -17.94 4.48 21.52
CA SER A 89 -18.31 5.40 22.61
C SER A 89 -17.23 5.51 23.69
N ASP A 90 -16.35 4.52 23.80
CA ASP A 90 -15.32 4.36 24.84
C ASP A 90 -13.88 4.51 24.32
N ALA A 91 -13.69 4.64 23.01
CA ALA A 91 -12.41 4.89 22.36
C ALA A 91 -12.62 5.66 21.06
N SER A 92 -11.69 6.56 20.72
CA SER A 92 -11.87 7.41 19.53
C SER A 92 -12.00 6.59 18.24
N GLN A 93 -11.18 5.53 18.09
CA GLN A 93 -11.24 4.57 16.98
C GLN A 93 -10.65 3.21 17.38
N VAL A 94 -11.26 2.11 16.90
CA VAL A 94 -10.74 0.74 17.04
C VAL A 94 -10.70 0.02 15.69
N ASP A 95 -9.97 -1.09 15.62
CA ASP A 95 -9.91 -1.92 14.41
C ASP A 95 -11.29 -2.48 14.05
N GLY A 96 -11.71 -2.20 12.82
CA GLY A 96 -13.00 -2.63 12.27
C GLY A 96 -12.92 -3.85 11.35
N ILE A 97 -11.79 -4.56 11.34
CA ILE A 97 -11.54 -5.67 10.42
C ILE A 97 -10.72 -6.77 11.10
N SER A 98 -10.95 -8.03 10.72
CA SER A 98 -10.16 -9.18 11.15
C SER A 98 -9.94 -10.18 10.01
N GLY A 99 -8.83 -10.90 10.01
CA GLY A 99 -8.51 -11.92 9.01
C GLY A 99 -7.29 -12.74 9.43
N SER A 100 -7.09 -13.88 8.79
CA SER A 100 -5.96 -14.77 9.09
C SER A 100 -4.66 -14.27 8.47
N ASN A 101 -3.52 -14.51 9.12
CA ASN A 101 -2.23 -14.14 8.55
C ASN A 101 -2.02 -14.80 7.16
N ASN A 102 -1.64 -13.99 6.17
CA ASN A 102 -1.58 -14.32 4.74
C ASN A 102 -2.92 -14.73 4.10
N GLY A 103 -4.05 -14.50 4.76
CA GLY A 103 -5.38 -14.70 4.19
C GLY A 103 -5.71 -13.65 3.12
N THR A 104 -6.64 -13.97 2.23
CA THR A 104 -7.20 -13.04 1.23
C THR A 104 -8.68 -12.72 1.49
N SER A 105 -9.24 -13.29 2.56
CA SER A 105 -10.59 -13.06 3.04
C SER A 105 -10.59 -12.90 4.57
N GLY A 106 -11.58 -12.16 5.06
CA GLY A 106 -11.72 -11.81 6.46
C GLY A 106 -13.13 -11.31 6.78
N LYS A 107 -13.23 -10.58 7.87
CA LYS A 107 -14.46 -9.98 8.38
C LYS A 107 -14.25 -8.48 8.52
N ILE A 108 -15.28 -7.71 8.20
CA ILE A 108 -15.32 -6.27 8.44
C ILE A 108 -16.59 -5.95 9.21
N VAL A 109 -16.51 -5.03 10.17
CA VAL A 109 -17.68 -4.48 10.85
C VAL A 109 -18.02 -3.10 10.32
N LEU A 110 -19.31 -2.81 10.24
CA LEU A 110 -19.84 -1.47 10.12
C LEU A 110 -20.51 -1.11 11.45
N THR A 111 -20.29 0.11 11.95
CA THR A 111 -20.83 0.57 13.23
C THR A 111 -21.79 1.73 13.04
N ASN A 112 -22.87 1.78 13.83
CA ASN A 112 -23.80 2.91 13.77
C ASN A 112 -23.08 4.23 14.13
N ALA A 113 -23.17 5.22 13.25
CA ALA A 113 -22.50 6.51 13.39
C ALA A 113 -23.21 7.48 14.36
N GLY A 114 -24.52 7.31 14.56
CA GLY A 114 -25.32 8.14 15.46
C GLY A 114 -25.40 7.60 16.89
N ILE A 115 -25.31 6.28 17.05
CA ILE A 115 -25.32 5.59 18.34
C ILE A 115 -24.09 4.68 18.40
N LEU A 116 -22.99 5.23 18.90
CA LEU A 116 -21.70 4.56 18.86
C LEU A 116 -21.70 3.29 19.75
N PRO A 117 -21.29 2.13 19.21
CA PRO A 117 -21.11 0.91 20.02
C PRO A 117 -19.92 1.05 20.97
N THR A 118 -19.73 0.08 21.87
CA THR A 118 -18.49 -0.02 22.67
C THR A 118 -17.39 -0.74 21.91
N SER A 119 -16.14 -0.56 22.31
CA SER A 119 -15.00 -1.30 21.76
C SER A 119 -15.12 -2.81 21.95
N ASN A 120 -15.75 -3.27 23.03
CA ASN A 120 -16.03 -4.68 23.27
C ASN A 120 -17.11 -5.23 22.33
N ALA A 121 -18.14 -4.44 22.01
CA ALA A 121 -19.14 -4.81 21.01
C ALA A 121 -18.51 -5.02 19.63
N VAL A 122 -17.58 -4.14 19.24
CA VAL A 122 -16.81 -4.30 18.00
C VAL A 122 -16.00 -5.60 18.00
N LYS A 123 -15.31 -5.90 19.11
CA LYS A 123 -14.54 -7.15 19.25
C LYS A 123 -15.43 -8.40 19.18
N ASP A 124 -16.60 -8.36 19.81
CA ASP A 124 -17.58 -9.46 19.75
C ASP A 124 -18.06 -9.69 18.31
N GLY A 125 -18.44 -8.62 17.58
CA GLY A 125 -18.85 -8.70 16.17
C GLY A 125 -17.78 -9.27 15.23
N LEU A 126 -16.49 -9.04 15.53
CA LEU A 126 -15.36 -9.60 14.78
C LEU A 126 -14.96 -11.03 15.20
N SER A 127 -15.49 -11.54 16.31
CA SER A 127 -15.18 -12.86 16.84
C SER A 127 -15.69 -13.99 15.94
N ASP A 128 -15.26 -15.22 16.20
CA ASP A 128 -15.76 -16.39 15.46
C ASP A 128 -17.20 -16.75 15.84
N THR A 129 -17.62 -16.42 17.06
CA THR A 129 -18.93 -16.72 17.63
C THR A 129 -19.56 -15.48 18.27
N PRO A 130 -19.97 -14.48 17.45
CA PRO A 130 -20.61 -13.27 17.95
C PRO A 130 -21.94 -13.59 18.66
N THR A 131 -22.29 -12.75 19.62
CA THR A 131 -23.56 -12.83 20.37
C THR A 131 -24.32 -11.51 20.22
N ALA A 132 -25.56 -11.58 19.72
CA ALA A 132 -26.38 -10.39 19.42
C ALA A 132 -26.46 -9.38 20.58
N ALA A 133 -26.70 -9.88 21.80
CA ALA A 133 -26.81 -9.02 22.99
C ALA A 133 -25.49 -8.30 23.36
N ASN A 134 -24.35 -8.79 22.89
CA ASN A 134 -23.03 -8.24 23.22
C ASN A 134 -22.52 -7.25 22.18
N ASN A 135 -23.14 -7.20 20.99
CA ASN A 135 -22.66 -6.39 19.87
C ASN A 135 -23.70 -5.41 19.29
N PRO A 136 -24.48 -4.70 20.13
CA PRO A 136 -25.47 -3.76 19.63
C PRO A 136 -24.82 -2.69 18.75
N ASN A 137 -25.44 -2.36 17.61
CA ASN A 137 -24.97 -1.38 16.65
C ASN A 137 -23.66 -1.74 15.93
N VAL A 138 -23.36 -3.05 15.81
CA VAL A 138 -22.18 -3.59 15.11
C VAL A 138 -22.61 -4.71 14.16
N ILE A 139 -22.66 -4.44 12.86
CA ILE A 139 -23.02 -5.44 11.86
C ILE A 139 -21.78 -5.87 11.08
N ALA A 140 -21.53 -7.17 10.99
CA ALA A 140 -20.33 -7.71 10.36
C ALA A 140 -20.64 -8.41 9.03
N TYR A 141 -19.70 -8.29 8.09
CA TYR A 141 -19.77 -8.87 6.75
C TYR A 141 -18.47 -9.59 6.40
N GLN A 142 -18.51 -10.48 5.43
CA GLN A 142 -17.30 -11.03 4.81
C GLN A 142 -16.67 -9.97 3.91
N VAL A 143 -15.34 -9.86 3.97
CA VAL A 143 -14.55 -9.01 3.08
C VAL A 143 -13.46 -9.83 2.39
N SER A 144 -13.21 -9.54 1.12
CA SER A 144 -12.06 -10.06 0.38
C SER A 144 -11.36 -8.95 -0.40
N PHE A 145 -10.16 -9.24 -0.89
CA PHE A 145 -9.41 -8.31 -1.74
C PHE A 145 -9.36 -8.81 -3.18
N ASN A 146 -9.58 -7.90 -4.12
CA ASN A 146 -9.37 -8.10 -5.55
C ASN A 146 -8.26 -7.15 -6.03
N ILE A 147 -7.51 -7.57 -7.04
CA ILE A 147 -6.46 -6.74 -7.66
C ILE A 147 -6.66 -6.71 -9.15
N ASP A 148 -6.60 -5.51 -9.70
CA ASP A 148 -6.37 -5.34 -11.11
C ASP A 148 -4.86 -5.26 -11.37
N ASN A 149 -4.39 -6.17 -12.23
CA ASN A 149 -3.01 -6.26 -12.74
C ASN A 149 -1.96 -6.90 -11.79
N ALA A 150 -2.11 -8.21 -11.51
CA ALA A 150 -1.18 -9.01 -10.71
C ALA A 150 0.26 -9.11 -11.25
N ASN A 151 0.51 -8.69 -12.50
CA ASN A 151 1.83 -8.78 -13.13
C ASN A 151 2.88 -7.84 -12.52
N ASN A 152 2.44 -6.84 -11.74
CA ASN A 152 3.31 -5.87 -11.09
C ASN A 152 3.28 -5.92 -9.57
N GLY A 153 2.68 -6.94 -8.93
CA GLY A 153 2.60 -6.94 -7.47
C GLY A 153 2.15 -8.22 -6.78
N LYS A 154 2.44 -8.33 -5.48
CA LYS A 154 1.89 -9.40 -4.62
C LYS A 154 0.45 -9.08 -4.24
N VAL A 155 -0.33 -10.14 -4.02
CA VAL A 155 -1.70 -10.01 -3.53
C VAL A 155 -1.72 -9.39 -2.14
N PRO A 156 -2.52 -8.32 -1.88
CA PRO A 156 -2.73 -7.83 -0.54
C PRO A 156 -3.27 -8.99 0.28
N ALA A 157 -2.54 -9.33 1.33
CA ALA A 157 -2.94 -10.35 2.27
C ALA A 157 -3.07 -9.69 3.64
N PHE A 158 -3.97 -10.22 4.46
CA PHE A 158 -4.03 -9.89 5.87
C PHE A 158 -2.67 -10.21 6.51
N ASP A 159 -1.96 -9.21 7.01
CA ASP A 159 -0.75 -9.35 7.81
C ASP A 159 -1.15 -9.14 9.26
N GLN A 160 -1.15 -10.23 10.01
CA GLN A 160 -1.53 -10.24 11.42
C GLN A 160 -0.26 -10.17 12.27
N THR A 161 0.43 -9.03 12.23
CA THR A 161 1.48 -8.67 13.20
C THR A 161 0.87 -7.76 14.26
N GLY A 162 0.22 -8.37 15.26
CA GLY A 162 -0.50 -7.66 16.33
C GLY A 162 -1.99 -7.40 16.02
N SER A 163 -2.58 -6.38 16.65
CA SER A 163 -4.01 -6.03 16.51
C SER A 163 -4.36 -5.27 15.23
N ASN A 164 -3.36 -4.82 14.46
CA ASN A 164 -3.58 -4.14 13.19
C ASN A 164 -3.65 -5.19 12.08
N VAL A 165 -4.80 -5.27 11.41
CA VAL A 165 -4.85 -5.88 10.10
C VAL A 165 -4.26 -4.89 9.12
N THR A 166 -3.01 -5.13 8.75
CA THR A 166 -2.37 -4.46 7.63
C THR A 166 -2.47 -5.38 6.42
N GLY A 167 -2.38 -4.85 5.20
CA GLY A 167 -2.06 -5.71 4.08
C GLY A 167 -1.13 -5.01 3.14
N ASN A 168 -0.11 -5.76 2.75
CA ASN A 168 1.05 -5.24 2.03
C ASN A 168 0.77 -5.30 0.53
N VAL A 169 0.52 -4.15 -0.08
CA VAL A 169 0.53 -4.05 -1.55
C VAL A 169 1.98 -3.89 -1.97
N LEU A 170 2.59 -4.93 -2.55
CA LEU A 170 3.87 -4.76 -3.23
C LEU A 170 3.58 -4.24 -4.63
N SER A 171 3.76 -2.95 -4.90
CA SER A 171 3.67 -2.42 -6.27
C SER A 171 5.08 -2.24 -6.84
N LYS A 172 5.40 -3.01 -7.88
CA LYS A 172 6.55 -2.79 -8.76
C LYS A 172 6.24 -1.63 -9.71
N ASN A 173 7.27 -1.14 -10.41
CA ASN A 173 7.16 -0.05 -11.37
C ASN A 173 5.89 -0.14 -12.26
N GLY A 174 5.07 0.91 -12.25
CA GLY A 174 3.81 0.99 -12.98
C GLY A 174 2.63 1.36 -12.10
N SER A 175 1.43 1.02 -12.56
CA SER A 175 0.18 1.27 -11.84
C SER A 175 -0.55 -0.04 -11.52
N SER A 176 -1.16 -0.10 -10.34
CA SER A 176 -1.95 -1.23 -9.85
C SER A 176 -3.14 -0.72 -9.04
N ALA A 177 -4.23 -1.48 -8.97
CA ALA A 177 -5.38 -1.14 -8.13
C ALA A 177 -5.78 -2.30 -7.24
N VAL A 178 -6.23 -1.98 -6.03
CA VAL A 178 -6.79 -2.92 -5.06
C VAL A 178 -8.21 -2.49 -4.75
N THR A 179 -9.14 -3.43 -4.80
CA THR A 179 -10.51 -3.22 -4.35
C THR A 179 -10.83 -4.19 -3.21
N PHE A 180 -11.53 -3.68 -2.21
CA PHE A 180 -12.20 -4.49 -1.21
C PHE A 180 -13.50 -4.96 -1.83
N ASN A 181 -13.92 -6.17 -1.52
CA ASN A 181 -15.24 -6.67 -1.88
C ASN A 181 -15.94 -7.12 -0.60
N ILE A 182 -16.95 -6.35 -0.19
CA ILE A 182 -17.83 -6.71 0.92
C ILE A 182 -19.10 -7.28 0.30
N ASP A 183 -19.30 -8.58 0.49
CA ASP A 183 -20.39 -9.31 -0.15
C ASP A 183 -21.73 -8.94 0.50
N LYS A 184 -22.68 -8.52 -0.32
CA LYS A 184 -24.00 -8.07 0.11
C LYS A 184 -24.80 -9.12 0.89
N ASN A 185 -24.58 -10.40 0.61
CA ASN A 185 -25.30 -11.51 1.23
C ASN A 185 -24.52 -12.13 2.41
N SER A 186 -23.38 -11.54 2.79
CA SER A 186 -22.45 -12.12 3.75
C SER A 186 -22.61 -11.61 5.18
N VAL A 187 -23.78 -11.05 5.51
CA VAL A 187 -24.08 -10.65 6.90
C VAL A 187 -23.82 -11.82 7.83
N ARG A 188 -22.99 -11.60 8.85
CA ARG A 188 -22.64 -12.64 9.81
C ARG A 188 -23.79 -12.82 10.79
N SER A 189 -24.20 -14.07 10.99
CA SER A 189 -25.18 -14.43 12.02
C SER A 189 -24.83 -13.81 13.37
N ASN A 190 -25.84 -13.38 14.13
CA ASN A 190 -25.72 -12.76 15.44
C ASN A 190 -24.96 -11.42 15.48
N THR A 191 -24.78 -10.74 14.35
CA THR A 191 -24.28 -9.35 14.30
C THR A 191 -25.33 -8.35 13.82
N TYR A 192 -26.44 -8.83 13.27
CA TYR A 192 -27.64 -8.03 13.04
C TYR A 192 -28.75 -8.56 13.94
N SER A 193 -29.43 -7.68 14.67
CA SER A 193 -30.40 -8.03 15.70
C SER A 193 -31.43 -6.92 15.96
N THR A 194 -32.35 -7.16 16.90
CA THR A 194 -33.30 -6.15 17.37
C THR A 194 -32.68 -5.08 18.28
N ASP A 195 -31.44 -5.28 18.73
CA ASP A 195 -30.71 -4.31 19.54
C ASP A 195 -30.01 -3.24 18.67
N ASP A 196 -30.04 -3.42 17.33
CA ASP A 196 -29.57 -2.46 16.35
C ASP A 196 -30.56 -1.33 16.14
N VAL A 197 -30.05 -0.10 16.10
CA VAL A 197 -30.85 1.09 15.87
C VAL A 197 -30.73 1.53 14.41
N ALA A 198 -31.84 2.01 13.84
CA ALA A 198 -31.84 2.60 12.51
C ALA A 198 -30.82 3.75 12.39
N GLY A 199 -30.11 3.82 11.28
CA GLY A 199 -29.11 4.86 11.03
C GLY A 199 -28.07 4.45 10.00
N THR A 200 -27.05 5.29 9.84
CA THR A 200 -25.90 4.99 8.99
C THR A 200 -24.90 4.12 9.75
N TYR A 201 -24.57 2.96 9.18
CA TYR A 201 -23.50 2.10 9.66
C TYR A 201 -22.28 2.29 8.75
N GLN A 202 -21.11 2.56 9.34
CA GLN A 202 -19.91 2.90 8.57
C GLN A 202 -18.63 2.33 9.17
N ALA A 203 -17.63 2.18 8.31
CA ALA A 203 -16.23 1.99 8.65
C ALA A 203 -15.37 2.89 7.76
N THR A 204 -14.22 3.33 8.25
CA THR A 204 -13.28 4.14 7.48
C THR A 204 -12.11 3.27 7.07
N ILE A 205 -11.87 3.18 5.75
CA ILE A 205 -10.71 2.52 5.19
C ILE A 205 -9.71 3.60 4.78
N TYR A 206 -8.48 3.52 5.27
CA TYR A 206 -7.38 4.37 4.84
C TYR A 206 -6.20 3.55 4.39
N CYS A 207 -5.48 4.07 3.40
CA CYS A 207 -4.30 3.45 2.86
C CYS A 207 -3.13 4.44 2.88
N THR A 208 -1.99 3.99 3.39
CA THR A 208 -0.76 4.77 3.52
C THR A 208 0.38 4.05 2.83
N SER A 209 1.09 4.73 1.93
CA SER A 209 2.36 4.22 1.39
C SER A 209 3.47 4.34 2.42
N ALA A 210 4.37 3.37 2.48
CA ALA A 210 5.62 3.52 3.23
C ALA A 210 6.47 4.64 2.60
N LEU A 211 7.22 5.36 3.43
CA LEU A 211 8.32 6.22 2.95
C LEU A 211 9.37 5.31 2.31
N LEU A 212 9.81 5.68 1.10
CA LEU A 212 10.83 4.96 0.32
C LEU A 212 12.23 5.53 0.52
#